data_AF-A0A3A0VMK2-F1
#
_entry.id   AF-A0A3A0VMK2-F1
#
_cell.length_a   1.000
_cell.length_b   1.000
_cell.length_c   1.000
_cell.angle_alpha   90.00
_cell.angle_beta   90.00
_cell.angle_gamma   90.00
#
_symmetry.space_group_name_H-M   'P 1'
#
loop_
_entity.id
_entity.type
_entity.pdbx_description
1 polymer ?
#
loop_
_entity_poly.entity_id
_entity_poly.type
_entity_poly.pdbx_seq_one_letter_code
_entity_poly.pdbx_strand_id
1 'polypeptide(L)'
;MYQFEDDTFVLHNDLYQINMAETYWNDGIHERWSVFDLYFRNMPFDSGYAVFNGLKKIIDFISDFHFSANDIAYLKSIGYQDDFLSYLKDLKFTGHIRSMQEGELCFGNEPLMRVEAPLIQAQLIETMLLNIVNFHTLITTKASRIRQVASNDKLMEFGTRRAQEADAALWGARAAFIGGFNSTSNVRAGKLFDIPVSGTHAHAMVQAYGDEYIAFKKYAERHRDCVFLVDTFHTLKSGVPTAIKVAKELGDKINFVGIRLDSGDIAYLSKEARKMLDEAGFKDAKIIASNDLDEATIMSLKSQGARVDSWGVGTKLITGYDQPALGAVYKLVAVENEQGEYVDRIKLSNNAEKVTTPGKKNVYRIINKKTNKAEGDYITLEHENPMDESPLKLFHPVHTYKMKFIKSFIAKDLHSDIFKDGQLVYELPSEKEAQHYLTDNLSHLWEENKRHLNPQEYPVDLSTACWENKHKRIFEVAEHVKEMEEEHE
;
A
#
# COMPACT_ATOMS: atom_id res chain seq x y z
N MET A 1 -21.94 20.19 10.19
CA MET A 1 -22.32 19.79 11.57
C MET A 1 -22.90 18.40 11.44
N TYR A 2 -22.34 17.41 12.13
CA TYR A 2 -22.82 16.03 12.10
C TYR A 2 -24.02 15.86 13.04
N GLN A 3 -24.83 14.81 12.82
CA GLN A 3 -25.97 14.49 13.69
C GLN A 3 -25.53 13.89 15.03
N PHE A 4 -24.44 13.12 15.01
CA PHE A 4 -23.75 12.56 16.17
C PHE A 4 -22.28 13.01 16.14
N GLU A 5 -21.59 12.89 17.27
CA GLU A 5 -20.16 13.17 17.34
C GLU A 5 -19.37 12.12 16.54
N ASP A 6 -18.28 12.54 15.89
CA ASP A 6 -17.38 11.68 15.12
C ASP A 6 -16.18 11.32 16.02
N ASP A 7 -16.43 10.43 16.98
CA ASP A 7 -15.53 10.15 18.11
C ASP A 7 -14.81 8.80 18.05
N THR A 8 -15.29 7.83 17.25
CA THR A 8 -14.63 6.54 17.03
C THR A 8 -14.74 6.09 15.57
N PHE A 9 -13.95 5.06 15.19
CA PHE A 9 -14.02 4.43 13.86
C PHE A 9 -14.75 3.07 13.86
N VAL A 10 -15.34 2.60 14.97
CA VAL A 10 -15.92 1.24 15.02
C VAL A 10 -17.13 1.08 14.09
N LEU A 11 -17.87 2.18 13.89
CA LEU A 11 -18.98 2.27 12.93
C LEU A 11 -18.54 2.67 11.51
N HIS A 12 -17.24 2.82 11.23
CA HIS A 12 -16.72 2.91 9.87
C HIS A 12 -16.79 1.53 9.20
N ASN A 13 -18.02 1.10 8.99
CA ASN A 13 -18.38 -0.29 8.78
C ASN A 13 -19.58 -0.37 7.84
N ASP A 14 -19.69 -1.51 7.17
CA ASP A 14 -20.89 -1.78 6.40
C ASP A 14 -22.00 -2.30 7.33
N LEU A 15 -23.25 -1.87 7.11
CA LEU A 15 -24.37 -2.29 7.95
C LEU A 15 -24.53 -3.82 8.06
N TYR A 16 -24.19 -4.55 7.00
CA TYR A 16 -24.27 -6.02 7.00
C TYR A 16 -23.33 -6.67 8.02
N GLN A 17 -22.23 -6.01 8.40
CA GLN A 17 -21.31 -6.49 9.42
C GLN A 17 -21.95 -6.45 10.80
N ILE A 18 -22.70 -5.38 11.09
CA ILE A 18 -23.46 -5.26 12.35
C ILE A 18 -24.64 -6.26 12.38
N ASN A 19 -25.34 -6.45 11.26
CA ASN A 19 -26.43 -7.44 11.17
C ASN A 19 -25.94 -8.87 11.39
N MET A 20 -24.79 -9.23 10.82
CA MET A 20 -24.18 -10.55 11.05
C MET A 20 -23.71 -10.69 12.50
N ALA A 21 -23.10 -9.65 13.07
CA ALA A 21 -22.72 -9.63 14.48
C ALA A 21 -23.93 -9.87 15.41
N GLU A 22 -25.05 -9.17 15.20
CA GLU A 22 -26.29 -9.38 15.95
C GLU A 22 -26.83 -10.80 15.77
N THR A 23 -26.79 -11.32 14.54
CA THR A 23 -27.23 -12.70 14.25
C THR A 23 -26.39 -13.73 14.99
N TYR A 24 -25.06 -13.60 14.95
CA TYR A 24 -24.13 -14.49 15.68
C TYR A 24 -24.30 -14.37 17.19
N TRP A 25 -24.59 -13.16 17.66
CA TRP A 25 -24.84 -12.89 19.07
C TRP A 25 -26.12 -13.59 19.54
N ASN A 26 -27.21 -13.40 18.82
CA ASN A 26 -28.52 -13.98 19.12
C ASN A 26 -28.52 -15.52 19.02
N ASP A 27 -27.74 -16.10 18.09
CA ASP A 27 -27.59 -17.56 17.93
C ASP A 27 -26.53 -18.16 18.88
N GLY A 28 -25.85 -17.33 19.69
CA GLY A 28 -24.86 -17.80 20.66
C GLY A 28 -23.53 -18.29 20.07
N ILE A 29 -23.24 -17.98 18.80
CA ILE A 29 -22.01 -18.41 18.11
C ILE A 29 -20.94 -17.30 18.00
N HIS A 30 -21.27 -16.08 18.40
CA HIS A 30 -20.40 -14.89 18.34
C HIS A 30 -19.03 -15.05 19.01
N GLU A 31 -18.91 -15.89 20.03
CA GLU A 31 -17.65 -16.13 20.77
C GLU A 31 -16.80 -17.28 20.20
N ARG A 32 -17.25 -17.97 19.14
CA ARG A 32 -16.44 -19.04 18.51
C ARG A 32 -15.20 -18.44 17.89
N TRP A 33 -14.01 -18.98 18.19
CA TRP A 33 -12.80 -18.48 17.55
C TRP A 33 -12.83 -18.74 16.06
N SER A 34 -12.46 -17.72 15.31
CA SER A 34 -12.55 -17.69 13.86
C SER A 34 -11.27 -17.12 13.27
N VAL A 35 -10.81 -17.73 12.18
CA VAL A 35 -9.62 -17.32 11.45
C VAL A 35 -10.03 -16.73 10.11
N PHE A 36 -9.58 -15.49 9.87
CA PHE A 36 -9.78 -14.80 8.61
C PHE A 36 -8.44 -14.38 7.99
N ASP A 37 -8.35 -14.53 6.68
CA ASP A 37 -7.21 -14.03 5.90
C ASP A 37 -7.59 -12.81 5.09
N LEU A 38 -6.73 -11.79 5.12
CA LEU A 38 -6.77 -10.62 4.24
C LEU A 38 -5.74 -10.78 3.12
N TYR A 39 -6.19 -10.78 1.86
CA TYR A 39 -5.33 -10.92 0.69
C TYR A 39 -5.93 -10.26 -0.55
N PHE A 40 -5.16 -10.01 -1.61
CA PHE A 40 -5.68 -9.61 -2.92
C PHE A 40 -5.45 -10.71 -3.96
N ARG A 41 -6.19 -10.67 -5.07
CA ARG A 41 -6.17 -11.75 -6.08
C ARG A 41 -5.22 -11.48 -7.24
N ASN A 42 -5.23 -10.24 -7.73
CA ASN A 42 -4.51 -9.83 -8.93
C ASN A 42 -3.46 -8.78 -8.58
N MET A 43 -2.30 -8.87 -9.21
CA MET A 43 -1.26 -7.87 -9.03
C MET A 43 -1.75 -6.49 -9.51
N PRO A 44 -1.57 -5.41 -8.72
CA PRO A 44 -1.97 -4.08 -9.16
C PRO A 44 -1.04 -3.58 -10.27
N PHE A 45 -1.59 -2.85 -11.25
CA PHE A 45 -0.84 -2.22 -12.35
C PHE A 45 -0.05 -3.19 -13.25
N ASP A 46 -0.48 -4.45 -13.32
CA ASP A 46 0.28 -5.55 -13.93
C ASP A 46 1.74 -5.62 -13.42
N SER A 47 1.93 -5.26 -12.14
CA SER A 47 3.23 -5.24 -11.49
C SER A 47 3.72 -6.64 -11.16
N GLY A 48 5.04 -6.84 -11.18
CA GLY A 48 5.62 -8.12 -10.76
C GLY A 48 5.65 -8.31 -9.24
N TYR A 49 5.37 -7.26 -8.46
CA TYR A 49 5.25 -7.27 -7.01
C TYR A 49 4.33 -6.14 -6.53
N ALA A 50 3.80 -6.27 -5.32
CA ALA A 50 3.18 -5.20 -4.54
C ALA A 50 3.98 -4.95 -3.26
N VAL A 51 3.72 -3.83 -2.58
CA VAL A 51 4.39 -3.46 -1.32
C VAL A 51 3.35 -3.26 -0.23
N PHE A 52 3.36 -4.14 0.76
CA PHE A 52 2.43 -4.09 1.88
C PHE A 52 2.64 -2.82 2.72
N ASN A 53 1.55 -2.14 3.06
CA ASN A 53 1.54 -0.95 3.90
C ASN A 53 0.15 -0.76 4.55
N GLY A 54 0.07 0.03 5.62
CA GLY A 54 -1.19 0.33 6.33
C GLY A 54 -1.23 -0.21 7.77
N LEU A 55 -0.27 -1.02 8.17
CA LEU A 55 -0.20 -1.63 9.50
C LEU A 55 -0.22 -0.59 10.63
N LYS A 56 0.45 0.57 10.45
CA LYS A 56 0.42 1.63 11.45
C LYS A 56 -1.00 2.11 11.76
N LYS A 57 -1.78 2.36 10.70
CA LYS A 57 -3.17 2.82 10.82
C LYS A 57 -4.10 1.72 11.36
N ILE A 58 -3.80 0.45 11.07
CA ILE A 58 -4.52 -0.70 11.63
C ILE A 58 -4.25 -0.81 13.14
N ILE A 59 -3.00 -0.66 13.57
CA ILE A 59 -2.65 -0.67 15.00
C ILE A 59 -3.39 0.45 15.74
N ASP A 60 -3.39 1.67 15.20
CA ASP A 60 -4.14 2.79 15.76
C ASP A 60 -5.64 2.45 15.93
N PHE A 61 -6.27 1.84 14.91
CA PHE A 61 -7.67 1.44 14.94
C PHE A 61 -7.96 0.33 15.97
N ILE A 62 -7.16 -0.74 16.00
CA ILE A 62 -7.39 -1.87 16.90
C ILE A 62 -7.13 -1.49 18.36
N SER A 63 -6.11 -0.64 18.61
CA SER A 63 -5.82 -0.14 19.97
C SER A 63 -6.91 0.76 20.53
N ASP A 64 -7.71 1.40 19.67
CA ASP A 64 -8.84 2.25 20.04
C ASP A 64 -10.20 1.57 19.77
N PHE A 65 -10.23 0.26 19.56
CA PHE A 65 -11.46 -0.46 19.24
C PHE A 65 -12.43 -0.50 20.43
N HIS A 66 -13.49 0.30 20.35
CA HIS A 66 -14.61 0.33 21.29
C HIS A 66 -15.83 1.00 20.65
N PHE A 67 -17.03 0.75 21.20
CA PHE A 67 -18.24 1.50 20.87
C PHE A 67 -18.42 2.68 21.83
N SER A 68 -18.55 3.89 21.31
CA SER A 68 -18.85 5.08 22.12
C SER A 68 -20.33 5.13 22.51
N ALA A 69 -20.66 6.02 23.45
CA ALA A 69 -22.05 6.29 23.79
C ALA A 69 -22.85 6.85 22.58
N ASN A 70 -22.18 7.59 21.68
CA ASN A 70 -22.77 8.11 20.45
C ASN A 70 -23.05 6.99 19.45
N ASP A 71 -22.10 6.04 19.28
CA ASP A 71 -22.28 4.88 18.42
C ASP A 71 -23.51 4.05 18.85
N ILE A 72 -23.62 3.76 20.15
CA ILE A 72 -24.73 3.00 20.71
C ILE A 72 -26.06 3.75 20.54
N ALA A 73 -26.08 5.07 20.78
CA ALA A 73 -27.28 5.89 20.59
C ALA A 73 -27.73 5.90 19.11
N TYR A 74 -26.78 5.96 18.18
CA TYR A 74 -27.07 5.87 16.75
C TYR A 74 -27.64 4.50 16.37
N LEU A 75 -26.98 3.40 16.77
CA LEU A 75 -27.48 2.05 16.50
C LEU A 75 -28.90 1.83 17.06
N LYS A 76 -29.18 2.34 18.27
CA LYS A 76 -30.54 2.33 18.83
C LYS A 76 -31.54 3.07 17.95
N SER A 77 -31.15 4.22 17.39
CA SER A 77 -32.03 5.04 16.55
C SER A 77 -32.41 4.36 15.22
N ILE A 78 -31.61 3.38 14.77
CA ILE A 78 -31.88 2.61 13.54
C ILE A 78 -32.44 1.21 13.80
N GLY A 79 -32.77 0.87 15.05
CA GLY A 79 -33.63 -0.28 15.39
C GLY A 79 -32.96 -1.45 16.12
N TYR A 80 -31.66 -1.39 16.43
CA TYR A 80 -31.01 -2.42 17.24
C TYR A 80 -31.54 -2.41 18.68
N GLN A 81 -31.73 -3.60 19.26
CA GLN A 81 -32.37 -3.79 20.56
C GLN A 81 -31.41 -3.60 21.74
N ASP A 82 -31.95 -3.22 22.90
CA ASP A 82 -31.15 -2.85 24.08
C ASP A 82 -30.27 -3.99 24.64
N ASP A 83 -30.64 -5.24 24.39
CA ASP A 83 -29.89 -6.43 24.80
C ASP A 83 -28.59 -6.59 23.99
N PHE A 84 -28.66 -6.57 22.65
CA PHE A 84 -27.47 -6.59 21.79
C PHE A 84 -26.61 -5.34 21.97
N LEU A 85 -27.24 -4.17 22.09
CA LEU A 85 -26.52 -2.92 22.35
C LEU A 85 -25.81 -2.92 23.70
N SER A 86 -26.32 -3.64 24.70
CA SER A 86 -25.63 -3.80 25.97
C SER A 86 -24.38 -4.65 25.84
N TYR A 87 -24.40 -5.70 25.00
CA TYR A 87 -23.21 -6.46 24.66
C TYR A 87 -22.14 -5.60 23.95
N LEU A 88 -22.52 -4.80 22.95
CA LEU A 88 -21.57 -3.98 22.19
C LEU A 88 -20.82 -2.94 23.05
N LYS A 89 -21.43 -2.42 24.12
CA LYS A 89 -20.79 -1.45 25.04
C LYS A 89 -19.54 -2.01 25.72
N ASP A 90 -19.55 -3.30 26.04
CA ASP A 90 -18.47 -3.97 26.76
C ASP A 90 -17.50 -4.69 25.82
N LEU A 91 -17.81 -4.71 24.51
CA LEU A 91 -17.00 -5.39 23.51
C LEU A 91 -15.62 -4.74 23.38
N LYS A 92 -14.58 -5.59 23.40
CA LYS A 92 -13.18 -5.21 23.19
C LYS A 92 -12.53 -6.21 22.25
N PHE A 93 -11.46 -5.79 21.59
CA PHE A 93 -10.65 -6.71 20.81
C PHE A 93 -9.77 -7.55 21.74
N THR A 94 -9.89 -8.87 21.67
CA THR A 94 -9.13 -9.84 22.48
C THR A 94 -8.40 -10.87 21.62
N GLY A 95 -8.48 -10.75 20.30
CA GLY A 95 -7.90 -11.72 19.37
C GLY A 95 -6.40 -11.55 19.13
N HIS A 96 -5.92 -12.33 18.17
CA HIS A 96 -4.58 -12.28 17.62
C HIS A 96 -4.62 -11.71 16.20
N ILE A 97 -3.62 -10.88 15.87
CA ILE A 97 -3.37 -10.42 14.52
C ILE A 97 -1.92 -10.73 14.18
N ARG A 98 -1.71 -11.50 13.11
CA ARG A 98 -0.40 -11.68 12.48
C ARG A 98 -0.41 -10.97 11.13
N SER A 99 0.67 -10.27 10.79
CA SER A 99 0.71 -9.47 9.56
C SER A 99 2.12 -9.39 8.99
N MET A 100 2.21 -9.21 7.68
CA MET A 100 3.40 -8.61 7.07
C MET A 100 3.70 -7.26 7.71
N GLN A 101 4.98 -6.88 7.75
CA GLN A 101 5.40 -5.53 8.15
C GLN A 101 5.41 -4.57 6.97
N GLU A 102 5.28 -3.27 7.24
CA GLU A 102 5.27 -2.26 6.17
C GLU A 102 6.58 -2.25 5.39
N GLY A 103 6.48 -2.23 4.05
CA GLY A 103 7.62 -2.38 3.15
C GLY A 103 7.94 -3.82 2.75
N GLU A 104 7.22 -4.82 3.28
CA GLU A 104 7.30 -6.19 2.77
C GLU A 104 6.76 -6.29 1.34
N LEU A 105 7.45 -7.06 0.49
CA LEU A 105 6.94 -7.38 -0.83
C LEU A 105 5.81 -8.40 -0.69
N CYS A 106 4.73 -8.22 -1.43
CA CYS A 106 3.59 -9.12 -1.39
C CYS A 106 3.01 -9.39 -2.77
N PHE A 107 2.27 -10.48 -2.87
CA PHE A 107 1.79 -11.04 -4.13
C PHE A 107 0.32 -11.46 -4.05
N GLY A 108 -0.28 -11.68 -5.22
CA GLY A 108 -1.66 -12.12 -5.31
C GLY A 108 -1.82 -13.54 -4.76
N ASN A 109 -2.92 -13.77 -4.04
CA ASN A 109 -3.36 -15.06 -3.51
C ASN A 109 -2.57 -15.60 -2.31
N GLU A 110 -1.84 -14.73 -1.59
CA GLU A 110 -1.24 -15.05 -0.29
C GLU A 110 -1.81 -14.18 0.84
N PRO A 111 -2.00 -14.71 2.06
CA PRO A 111 -2.39 -13.92 3.22
C PRO A 111 -1.37 -12.82 3.53
N LEU A 112 -1.81 -11.55 3.48
CA LEU A 112 -1.02 -10.40 3.95
C LEU A 112 -1.13 -10.25 5.46
N MET A 113 -2.30 -10.58 5.98
CA MET A 113 -2.66 -10.50 7.39
C MET A 113 -3.62 -11.64 7.72
N ARG A 114 -3.46 -12.21 8.92
CA ARG A 114 -4.29 -13.24 9.50
C ARG A 114 -4.87 -12.73 10.82
N VAL A 115 -6.19 -12.71 10.93
CA VAL A 115 -6.91 -12.39 12.16
C VAL A 115 -7.45 -13.68 12.74
N GLU A 116 -7.18 -13.93 14.02
CA GLU A 116 -7.72 -15.05 14.78
C GLU A 116 -8.38 -14.47 16.03
N ALA A 117 -9.71 -14.42 16.08
CA ALA A 117 -10.45 -13.78 17.17
C ALA A 117 -11.85 -14.40 17.33
N PRO A 118 -12.58 -14.11 18.42
CA PRO A 118 -14.01 -14.37 18.49
C PRO A 118 -14.74 -13.86 17.24
N LEU A 119 -15.65 -14.67 16.69
CA LEU A 119 -16.30 -14.45 15.40
C LEU A 119 -16.82 -13.02 15.22
N ILE A 120 -17.51 -12.48 16.24
CA ILE A 120 -18.04 -11.11 16.20
C ILE A 120 -16.96 -10.04 16.10
N GLN A 121 -15.84 -10.20 16.81
CA GLN A 121 -14.72 -9.25 16.76
C GLN A 121 -14.04 -9.30 15.39
N ALA A 122 -13.77 -10.51 14.89
CA ALA A 122 -13.16 -10.72 13.57
C ALA A 122 -14.03 -10.18 12.42
N GLN A 123 -15.36 -10.23 12.58
CA GLN A 123 -16.33 -9.72 11.61
C GLN A 123 -16.36 -8.19 11.58
N LEU A 124 -16.42 -7.55 12.76
CA LEU A 124 -16.59 -6.10 12.88
C LEU A 124 -15.38 -5.30 12.37
N ILE A 125 -14.18 -5.88 12.36
CA ILE A 125 -12.99 -5.16 11.91
C ILE A 125 -12.75 -5.24 10.38
N GLU A 126 -13.45 -6.12 9.66
CA GLU A 126 -13.21 -6.41 8.24
C GLU A 126 -13.16 -5.14 7.37
N THR A 127 -14.22 -4.32 7.43
CA THR A 127 -14.38 -3.17 6.52
C THR A 127 -13.26 -2.15 6.70
N MET A 128 -12.88 -1.83 7.94
CA MET A 128 -11.81 -0.88 8.23
C MET A 128 -10.44 -1.43 7.82
N LEU A 129 -10.14 -2.71 8.10
CA LEU A 129 -8.90 -3.35 7.66
C LEU A 129 -8.78 -3.31 6.13
N LEU A 130 -9.86 -3.63 5.41
CA LEU A 130 -9.88 -3.58 3.95
C LEU A 130 -9.71 -2.16 3.41
N ASN A 131 -10.37 -1.17 4.01
CA ASN A 131 -10.24 0.23 3.60
C ASN A 131 -8.78 0.70 3.68
N ILE A 132 -8.11 0.40 4.80
CA ILE A 132 -6.71 0.75 5.03
C ILE A 132 -5.76 -0.01 4.07
N VAL A 133 -5.80 -1.35 4.08
CA VAL A 133 -4.82 -2.15 3.31
C VAL A 133 -4.93 -1.88 1.81
N ASN A 134 -6.15 -1.77 1.27
CA ASN A 134 -6.36 -1.52 -0.15
C ASN A 134 -5.66 -0.24 -0.60
N PHE A 135 -5.92 0.88 0.09
CA PHE A 135 -5.35 2.17 -0.30
C PHE A 135 -3.83 2.22 -0.09
N HIS A 136 -3.37 1.84 1.11
CA HIS A 136 -1.96 2.01 1.47
C HIS A 136 -1.04 1.13 0.62
N THR A 137 -1.40 -0.14 0.41
CA THR A 137 -0.61 -1.07 -0.41
C THR A 137 -0.59 -0.63 -1.87
N LEU A 138 -1.72 -0.15 -2.40
CA LEU A 138 -1.81 0.35 -3.78
C LEU A 138 -0.88 1.54 -4.04
N ILE A 139 -0.95 2.57 -3.20
CA ILE A 139 -0.15 3.79 -3.38
C ILE A 139 1.34 3.54 -3.15
N THR A 140 1.69 2.72 -2.15
CA THR A 140 3.08 2.31 -1.90
C THR A 140 3.65 1.55 -3.09
N THR A 141 2.86 0.65 -3.68
CA THR A 141 3.25 -0.08 -4.89
C THR A 141 3.44 0.85 -6.08
N LYS A 142 2.52 1.80 -6.31
CA LYS A 142 2.65 2.80 -7.40
C LYS A 142 3.90 3.65 -7.24
N ALA A 143 4.20 4.10 -6.02
CA ALA A 143 5.43 4.83 -5.73
C ALA A 143 6.70 3.98 -6.00
N SER A 144 6.70 2.72 -5.59
CA SER A 144 7.82 1.80 -5.84
C SER A 144 8.06 1.58 -7.33
N ARG A 145 7.00 1.43 -8.12
CA ARG A 145 7.09 1.33 -9.59
C ARG A 145 7.74 2.56 -10.22
N ILE A 146 7.36 3.76 -9.78
CA ILE A 146 7.97 5.01 -10.25
C ILE A 146 9.43 5.11 -9.82
N ARG A 147 9.77 4.69 -8.59
CA ARG A 147 11.16 4.60 -8.13
C ARG A 147 12.00 3.68 -9.02
N GLN A 148 11.48 2.54 -9.47
CA GLN A 148 12.25 1.63 -10.34
C GLN A 148 12.69 2.27 -11.66
N VAL A 149 11.89 3.17 -12.26
CA VAL A 149 12.26 3.85 -13.51
C VAL A 149 13.12 5.11 -13.29
N ALA A 150 13.16 5.60 -12.05
CA ALA A 150 13.87 6.80 -11.62
C ALA A 150 14.83 6.50 -10.45
N SER A 151 15.60 5.40 -10.55
CA SER A 151 16.31 4.80 -9.41
C SER A 151 17.22 5.78 -8.64
N ASN A 152 17.92 6.67 -9.34
CA ASN A 152 18.87 7.62 -8.76
C ASN A 152 18.35 9.07 -8.69
N ASP A 153 17.15 9.33 -9.22
CA ASP A 153 16.63 10.69 -9.33
C ASP A 153 15.87 11.05 -8.06
N LYS A 154 15.71 12.36 -7.80
CA LYS A 154 14.88 12.82 -6.68
C LYS A 154 13.40 12.78 -7.06
N LEU A 155 12.61 12.07 -6.28
CA LEU A 155 11.16 11.95 -6.43
C LEU A 155 10.43 12.71 -5.32
N MET A 156 9.40 13.48 -5.69
CA MET A 156 8.65 14.34 -4.78
C MET A 156 7.15 14.15 -4.99
N GLU A 157 6.41 13.87 -3.92
CA GLU A 157 4.97 13.63 -3.95
C GLU A 157 4.22 14.97 -3.85
N PHE A 158 3.57 15.39 -4.94
CA PHE A 158 2.89 16.69 -5.11
C PHE A 158 1.38 16.55 -5.37
N GLY A 159 0.78 15.45 -4.92
CA GLY A 159 -0.58 15.01 -5.22
C GLY A 159 -1.66 15.49 -4.27
N THR A 160 -1.34 16.04 -3.10
CA THR A 160 -2.32 16.44 -2.05
C THR A 160 -3.60 17.09 -2.59
N ARG A 161 -3.50 18.06 -3.52
CA ARG A 161 -4.66 18.80 -4.06
C ARG A 161 -5.57 18.00 -5.02
N ARG A 162 -5.17 16.78 -5.37
CA ARG A 162 -5.88 15.86 -6.28
C ARG A 162 -6.22 14.53 -5.59
N ALA A 163 -5.78 14.35 -4.35
CA ALA A 163 -6.08 13.16 -3.57
C ALA A 163 -7.59 13.07 -3.32
N GLN A 164 -8.07 11.83 -3.11
CA GLN A 164 -9.46 11.54 -2.79
C GLN A 164 -9.71 11.79 -1.30
N GLU A 165 -9.89 13.07 -0.93
CA GLU A 165 -10.02 13.57 0.44
C GLU A 165 -8.73 13.64 1.28
N ALA A 166 -8.86 14.29 2.44
CA ALA A 166 -7.75 14.67 3.32
C ALA A 166 -6.92 13.49 3.84
N ASP A 167 -7.57 12.36 4.16
CA ASP A 167 -6.85 11.16 4.64
C ASP A 167 -6.07 10.48 3.52
N ALA A 168 -6.63 10.40 2.30
CA ALA A 168 -5.87 9.93 1.15
C ALA A 168 -4.66 10.83 0.86
N ALA A 169 -4.78 12.15 1.03
CA ALA A 169 -3.65 13.06 0.88
C ALA A 169 -2.56 12.83 1.95
N LEU A 170 -2.95 12.65 3.21
CA LEU A 170 -2.04 12.50 4.33
C LEU A 170 -1.34 11.13 4.32
N TRP A 171 -2.14 10.07 4.29
CA TRP A 171 -1.65 8.69 4.32
C TRP A 171 -1.04 8.25 2.98
N GLY A 172 -1.54 8.79 1.87
CA GLY A 172 -0.96 8.56 0.55
C GLY A 172 0.43 9.18 0.41
N ALA A 173 0.68 10.35 1.00
CA ALA A 173 2.03 10.94 1.05
C ALA A 173 3.01 10.06 1.85
N ARG A 174 2.55 9.49 2.97
CA ARG A 174 3.33 8.51 3.76
C ARG A 174 3.61 7.23 2.97
N ALA A 175 2.57 6.66 2.35
CA ALA A 175 2.68 5.49 1.49
C ALA A 175 3.67 5.71 0.34
N ALA A 176 3.61 6.88 -0.31
CA ALA A 176 4.55 7.25 -1.36
C ALA A 176 5.99 7.35 -0.86
N PHE A 177 6.21 7.92 0.32
CA PHE A 177 7.53 7.97 0.94
C PHE A 177 8.06 6.57 1.20
N ILE A 178 7.31 5.70 1.87
CA ILE A 178 7.72 4.29 2.11
C ILE A 178 7.99 3.57 0.78
N GLY A 179 7.18 3.82 -0.26
CA GLY A 179 7.38 3.29 -1.60
C GLY A 179 8.60 3.85 -2.35
N GLY A 180 9.38 4.74 -1.75
CA GLY A 180 10.67 5.19 -2.26
C GLY A 180 10.72 6.64 -2.73
N PHE A 181 9.68 7.45 -2.52
CA PHE A 181 9.77 8.90 -2.75
C PHE A 181 10.65 9.58 -1.70
N ASN A 182 11.32 10.67 -2.07
CA ASN A 182 12.28 11.33 -1.18
C ASN A 182 11.64 12.42 -0.30
N SER A 183 10.49 12.95 -0.69
CA SER A 183 9.82 14.04 0.03
C SER A 183 8.37 14.21 -0.43
N THR A 184 7.59 15.00 0.31
CA THR A 184 6.20 15.37 -0.01
C THR A 184 6.02 16.89 0.05
N SER A 185 5.04 17.41 -0.70
CA SER A 185 4.53 18.79 -0.51
C SER A 185 3.57 18.91 0.67
N ASN A 186 3.09 17.80 1.23
CA ASN A 186 2.13 17.79 2.32
C ASN A 186 2.81 18.14 3.65
N VAL A 187 2.67 19.41 4.06
CA VAL A 187 3.25 19.92 5.30
C VAL A 187 2.73 19.17 6.54
N ARG A 188 1.47 18.72 6.52
CA ARG A 188 0.88 17.93 7.62
C ARG A 188 1.52 16.55 7.71
N ALA A 189 1.80 15.91 6.58
CA ALA A 189 2.51 14.63 6.55
C ALA A 189 3.94 14.78 7.11
N GLY A 190 4.66 15.83 6.74
CA GLY A 190 5.96 16.12 7.34
C GLY A 190 5.92 16.33 8.85
N LYS A 191 4.88 17.02 9.35
CA LYS A 191 4.66 17.21 10.80
C LYS A 191 4.38 15.91 11.54
N LEU A 192 3.54 15.04 10.99
CA LEU A 192 3.03 13.85 11.70
C LEU A 192 3.91 12.61 11.53
N PHE A 193 4.71 12.53 10.46
CA PHE A 193 5.43 11.32 10.08
C PHE A 193 6.94 11.53 9.86
N ASP A 194 7.49 12.70 10.22
CA ASP A 194 8.92 13.05 9.99
C ASP A 194 9.39 12.86 8.54
N ILE A 195 8.49 13.07 7.58
CA ILE A 195 8.79 12.98 6.15
C ILE A 195 9.40 14.31 5.68
N PRO A 196 10.51 14.30 4.93
CA PRO A 196 11.06 15.52 4.36
C PRO A 196 10.02 16.27 3.52
N VAL A 197 9.83 17.55 3.81
CA VAL A 197 8.91 18.41 3.04
C VAL A 197 9.69 19.14 1.95
N SER A 198 9.15 19.16 0.74
CA SER A 198 9.71 19.92 -0.38
C SER A 198 8.63 20.72 -1.12
N GLY A 199 9.02 21.88 -1.61
CA GLY A 199 8.13 22.79 -2.31
C GLY A 199 8.87 24.04 -2.75
N THR A 200 8.35 24.70 -3.77
CA THR A 200 8.90 25.96 -4.30
C THR A 200 7.84 27.05 -4.15
N HIS A 201 7.61 27.86 -5.19
CA HIS A 201 6.44 28.71 -5.33
C HIS A 201 5.54 28.24 -6.49
N ALA A 202 4.34 28.81 -6.58
CA ALA A 202 3.35 28.51 -7.62
C ALA A 202 3.20 29.67 -8.62
N HIS A 203 2.52 29.44 -9.74
CA HIS A 203 2.20 30.47 -10.73
C HIS A 203 1.48 31.67 -10.12
N ALA A 204 0.59 31.45 -9.14
CA ALA A 204 -0.13 32.53 -8.45
C ALA A 204 0.80 33.59 -7.85
N MET A 205 2.00 33.21 -7.37
CA MET A 205 2.97 34.19 -6.86
C MET A 205 3.51 35.07 -7.98
N VAL A 206 3.89 34.48 -9.12
CA VAL A 206 4.40 35.24 -10.27
C VAL A 206 3.30 36.15 -10.83
N GLN A 207 2.08 35.63 -10.96
CA GLN A 207 0.91 36.38 -11.42
C GLN A 207 0.55 37.54 -10.48
N ALA A 208 0.67 37.35 -9.15
CA ALA A 208 0.39 38.41 -8.17
C ALA A 208 1.34 39.61 -8.30
N TYR A 209 2.59 39.38 -8.70
CA TYR A 209 3.54 40.47 -9.00
C TYR A 209 3.46 40.97 -10.45
N GLY A 210 2.86 40.19 -11.35
CA GLY A 210 2.77 40.50 -12.78
C GLY A 210 4.12 40.47 -13.53
N ASP A 211 5.20 40.08 -12.85
CA ASP A 211 6.58 40.15 -13.35
C ASP A 211 7.45 39.06 -12.71
N GLU A 212 8.09 38.24 -13.55
CA GLU A 212 8.93 37.11 -13.11
C GLU A 212 10.16 37.58 -12.31
N TYR A 213 10.79 38.69 -12.68
CA TYR A 213 11.99 39.20 -12.00
C TYR A 213 11.65 39.66 -10.58
N ILE A 214 10.58 40.44 -10.43
CA ILE A 214 10.11 40.92 -9.12
C ILE A 214 9.73 39.71 -8.25
N ALA A 215 8.96 38.77 -8.78
CA ALA A 215 8.52 37.59 -8.04
C ALA A 215 9.72 36.74 -7.55
N PHE A 216 10.66 36.41 -8.44
CA PHE A 216 11.82 35.59 -8.10
C PHE A 216 12.72 36.29 -7.08
N LYS A 217 12.95 37.60 -7.21
CA LYS A 217 13.71 38.38 -6.23
C LYS A 217 13.03 38.41 -4.87
N LYS A 218 11.71 38.60 -4.82
CA LYS A 218 10.92 38.58 -3.57
C LYS A 218 10.92 37.21 -2.89
N TYR A 219 10.91 36.13 -3.67
CA TYR A 219 11.12 34.79 -3.14
C TYR A 219 12.52 34.66 -2.51
N ALA A 220 13.55 35.06 -3.26
CA ALA A 220 14.95 34.99 -2.85
C ALA A 220 15.32 35.88 -1.64
N GLU A 221 14.55 36.94 -1.37
CA GLU A 221 14.71 37.77 -0.16
C GLU A 221 14.34 37.03 1.14
N ARG A 222 13.55 35.95 1.06
CA ARG A 222 13.01 35.22 2.23
C ARG A 222 13.41 33.75 2.28
N HIS A 223 14.03 33.23 1.22
CA HIS A 223 14.43 31.83 1.11
C HIS A 223 15.88 31.70 0.65
N ARG A 224 16.64 30.83 1.33
CA ARG A 224 18.03 30.52 0.95
C ARG A 224 18.07 29.61 -0.27
N ASP A 225 17.33 28.50 -0.24
CA ASP A 225 17.26 27.53 -1.33
C ASP A 225 16.19 27.94 -2.34
N CYS A 226 16.64 28.33 -3.54
CA CYS A 226 15.81 28.91 -4.57
C CYS A 226 15.66 27.97 -5.76
N VAL A 227 14.42 27.55 -6.00
CA VAL A 227 14.00 26.95 -7.28
C VAL A 227 12.91 27.84 -7.87
N PHE A 228 13.13 28.35 -9.06
CA PHE A 228 12.19 29.28 -9.72
C PHE A 228 11.29 28.56 -10.72
N LEU A 229 9.98 28.80 -10.66
CA LEU A 229 9.01 28.32 -11.65
C LEU A 229 9.03 29.23 -12.88
N VAL A 230 9.51 28.73 -14.01
CA VAL A 230 9.93 29.57 -15.16
C VAL A 230 8.95 29.59 -16.33
N ASP A 231 7.81 28.94 -16.24
CA ASP A 231 6.87 28.78 -17.35
C ASP A 231 5.53 29.50 -17.13
N THR A 232 5.54 30.61 -16.37
CA THR A 232 4.32 31.41 -16.17
C THR A 232 3.96 32.20 -17.43
N PHE A 233 4.94 32.84 -18.08
CA PHE A 233 4.71 33.60 -19.32
C PHE A 233 5.34 32.91 -20.53
N HIS A 234 6.66 32.69 -20.50
CA HIS A 234 7.36 31.94 -21.55
C HIS A 234 8.69 31.37 -21.05
N THR A 235 8.78 30.05 -20.97
CA THR A 235 9.94 29.31 -20.42
C THR A 235 11.29 29.81 -20.91
N LEU A 236 11.55 29.72 -22.23
CA LEU A 236 12.87 30.00 -22.79
C LEU A 236 13.13 31.49 -23.08
N LYS A 237 12.08 32.32 -23.19
CA LYS A 237 12.21 33.74 -23.58
C LYS A 237 12.14 34.71 -22.40
N SER A 238 11.47 34.34 -21.31
CA SER A 238 11.34 35.19 -20.12
C SER A 238 11.80 34.48 -18.85
N GLY A 239 11.25 33.30 -18.52
CA GLY A 239 11.43 32.73 -17.20
C GLY A 239 12.84 32.23 -16.92
N VAL A 240 13.42 31.41 -17.79
CA VAL A 240 14.82 30.93 -17.63
C VAL A 240 15.83 32.09 -17.67
N PRO A 241 15.76 33.04 -18.63
CA PRO A 241 16.61 34.24 -18.60
C PRO A 241 16.48 35.05 -17.29
N THR A 242 15.27 35.18 -16.76
CA THR A 242 14.98 35.90 -15.53
C THR A 242 15.56 35.18 -14.31
N ALA A 243 15.39 33.87 -14.20
CA ALA A 243 15.98 33.06 -13.15
C ALA A 243 17.51 33.20 -13.12
N ILE A 244 18.16 33.12 -14.30
CA ILE A 244 19.61 33.34 -14.47
C ILE A 244 20.00 34.74 -14.01
N LYS A 245 19.26 35.77 -14.42
CA LYS A 245 19.53 37.17 -14.04
C LYS A 245 19.48 37.34 -12.51
N VAL A 246 18.42 36.85 -11.86
CA VAL A 246 18.28 36.93 -10.39
C VAL A 246 19.39 36.15 -9.69
N ALA A 247 19.72 34.95 -10.16
CA ALA A 247 20.81 34.16 -9.59
C ALA A 247 22.17 34.86 -9.68
N LYS A 248 22.49 35.50 -10.83
CA LYS A 248 23.73 36.27 -10.99
C LYS A 248 23.79 37.49 -10.09
N GLU A 249 22.69 38.23 -9.97
CA GLU A 249 22.63 39.44 -9.14
C GLU A 249 22.77 39.14 -7.64
N LEU A 250 22.21 38.01 -7.18
CA LEU A 250 22.21 37.66 -5.77
C LEU A 250 23.44 36.84 -5.36
N GLY A 251 24.05 36.10 -6.29
CA GLY A 251 25.25 35.30 -6.03
C GLY A 251 25.09 34.41 -4.80
N ASP A 252 26.09 34.42 -3.91
CA ASP A 252 26.14 33.58 -2.71
C ASP A 252 25.07 33.89 -1.65
N LYS A 253 24.31 34.98 -1.81
CA LYS A 253 23.18 35.29 -0.91
C LYS A 253 22.07 34.24 -1.00
N ILE A 254 21.96 33.58 -2.15
CA ILE A 254 21.03 32.47 -2.35
C ILE A 254 21.77 31.21 -2.79
N ASN A 255 21.12 30.07 -2.60
CA ASN A 255 21.52 28.80 -3.16
C ASN A 255 20.60 28.62 -4.35
N PHE A 256 21.10 28.91 -5.55
CA PHE A 256 20.33 28.70 -6.76
C PHE A 256 20.27 27.21 -7.08
N VAL A 257 19.31 26.54 -6.43
CA VAL A 257 19.11 25.10 -6.54
C VAL A 257 18.67 24.74 -7.95
N GLY A 258 17.86 25.56 -8.62
CA GLY A 258 17.42 25.22 -9.98
C GLY A 258 16.20 25.97 -10.51
N ILE A 259 15.60 25.38 -11.54
CA ILE A 259 14.34 25.83 -12.15
C ILE A 259 13.31 24.70 -12.13
N ARG A 260 12.02 25.05 -12.15
CA ARG A 260 10.91 24.10 -12.34
C ARG A 260 10.18 24.35 -13.66
N LEU A 261 9.94 23.28 -14.40
CA LEU A 261 9.09 23.21 -15.59
C LEU A 261 7.79 22.48 -15.21
N ASP A 262 6.63 23.08 -15.47
CA ASP A 262 5.31 22.53 -15.14
C ASP A 262 4.41 22.36 -16.39
N SER A 263 4.91 22.64 -17.58
CA SER A 263 4.13 22.64 -18.82
C SER A 263 5.00 22.52 -20.08
N GLY A 264 4.34 22.27 -21.22
CA GLY A 264 4.98 22.16 -22.54
C GLY A 264 5.69 20.82 -22.77
N ASP A 265 6.45 20.75 -23.87
CA ASP A 265 7.30 19.60 -24.17
C ASP A 265 8.53 19.60 -23.25
N ILE A 266 8.45 18.86 -22.14
CA ILE A 266 9.51 18.77 -21.14
C ILE A 266 10.82 18.23 -21.73
N ALA A 267 10.78 17.33 -22.71
CA ALA A 267 11.99 16.78 -23.31
C ALA A 267 12.76 17.86 -24.09
N TYR A 268 12.06 18.67 -24.89
CA TYR A 268 12.65 19.80 -25.59
C TYR A 268 13.06 20.93 -24.63
N LEU A 269 12.14 21.39 -23.78
CA LEU A 269 12.34 22.54 -22.91
C LEU A 269 13.48 22.31 -21.90
N SER A 270 13.60 21.10 -21.34
CA SER A 270 14.70 20.78 -20.42
C SER A 270 16.06 20.84 -21.10
N LYS A 271 16.19 20.39 -22.35
CA LYS A 271 17.46 20.44 -23.09
C LYS A 271 17.89 21.86 -23.39
N GLU A 272 16.96 22.70 -23.84
CA GLU A 272 17.27 24.12 -24.12
C GLU A 272 17.54 24.90 -22.84
N ALA A 273 16.74 24.69 -21.78
CA ALA A 273 17.00 25.32 -20.49
C ALA A 273 18.35 24.90 -19.90
N ARG A 274 18.74 23.62 -20.04
CA ARG A 274 20.06 23.13 -19.62
C ARG A 274 21.20 23.87 -20.33
N LYS A 275 21.12 24.04 -21.65
CA LYS A 275 22.11 24.82 -22.43
C LYS A 275 22.21 26.25 -21.89
N MET A 276 21.07 26.93 -21.71
CA MET A 276 21.05 28.31 -21.22
C MET A 276 21.65 28.45 -19.81
N LEU A 277 21.36 27.51 -18.90
CA LEU A 277 21.93 27.49 -17.57
C LEU A 277 23.44 27.24 -17.61
N ASP A 278 23.90 26.31 -18.44
CA ASP A 278 25.33 25.96 -18.58
C ASP A 278 26.15 27.10 -19.18
N GLU A 279 25.63 27.73 -20.24
CA GLU A 279 26.23 28.93 -20.87
C GLU A 279 26.29 30.11 -19.89
N ALA A 280 25.33 30.21 -18.99
CA ALA A 280 25.32 31.22 -17.93
C ALA A 280 26.24 30.90 -16.74
N GLY A 281 26.85 29.70 -16.70
CA GLY A 281 27.76 29.25 -15.64
C GLY A 281 27.12 28.41 -14.54
N PHE A 282 25.81 28.14 -14.59
CA PHE A 282 25.05 27.42 -13.56
C PHE A 282 24.91 25.93 -13.86
N LYS A 283 26.04 25.24 -14.05
CA LYS A 283 26.08 23.81 -14.40
C LYS A 283 25.46 22.89 -13.35
N ASP A 284 25.50 23.29 -12.09
CA ASP A 284 24.97 22.50 -10.96
C ASP A 284 23.49 22.77 -10.67
N ALA A 285 22.92 23.86 -11.20
CA ALA A 285 21.52 24.21 -11.01
C ALA A 285 20.62 23.14 -11.63
N LYS A 286 19.70 22.56 -10.86
CA LYS A 286 18.86 21.43 -11.24
C LYS A 286 17.66 21.85 -12.09
N ILE A 287 17.18 20.94 -12.92
CA ILE A 287 15.91 21.08 -13.64
C ILE A 287 14.90 20.11 -13.02
N ILE A 288 13.85 20.68 -12.46
CA ILE A 288 12.74 19.94 -11.86
C ILE A 288 11.59 19.92 -12.85
N ALA A 289 11.00 18.74 -13.10
CA ALA A 289 9.78 18.62 -13.88
C ALA A 289 8.60 18.20 -13.00
N SER A 290 7.48 18.88 -13.17
CA SER A 290 6.15 18.45 -12.74
C SER A 290 5.20 18.55 -13.95
N ASN A 291 4.11 17.77 -13.96
CA ASN A 291 2.96 17.80 -14.91
C ASN A 291 2.53 16.39 -15.34
N ASP A 292 1.47 15.87 -14.73
CA ASP A 292 0.83 14.57 -15.07
C ASP A 292 1.79 13.40 -15.35
N LEU A 293 2.90 13.40 -14.61
CA LEU A 293 3.95 12.40 -14.67
C LEU A 293 3.50 11.07 -14.05
N ASP A 294 4.05 9.98 -14.55
CA ASP A 294 3.94 8.59 -14.08
C ASP A 294 5.19 7.83 -14.55
N GLU A 295 5.27 6.53 -14.25
CA GLU A 295 6.41 5.70 -14.62
C GLU A 295 6.63 5.62 -16.16
N ALA A 296 5.56 5.63 -16.96
CA ALA A 296 5.65 5.54 -18.41
C ALA A 296 6.17 6.83 -19.06
N THR A 297 5.63 7.97 -18.64
CA THR A 297 6.04 9.31 -19.10
C THR A 297 7.46 9.64 -18.64
N ILE A 298 7.85 9.31 -17.40
CA ILE A 298 9.22 9.48 -16.92
C ILE A 298 10.19 8.63 -17.76
N MET A 299 9.87 7.36 -18.02
CA MET A 299 10.70 6.50 -18.86
C MET A 299 10.85 7.06 -20.29
N SER A 300 9.76 7.55 -20.88
CA SER A 300 9.76 8.19 -22.20
C SER A 300 10.62 9.46 -22.22
N LEU A 301 10.52 10.33 -21.22
CA LEU A 301 11.32 11.55 -21.15
C LEU A 301 12.83 11.21 -21.02
N LYS A 302 13.17 10.21 -20.21
CA LYS A 302 14.55 9.74 -20.05
C LYS A 302 15.11 9.15 -21.34
N SER A 303 14.34 8.32 -22.06
CA SER A 303 14.78 7.74 -23.34
C SER A 303 14.98 8.79 -24.44
N GLN A 304 14.19 9.87 -24.40
CA GLN A 304 14.37 11.03 -25.27
C GLN A 304 15.58 11.90 -24.88
N GLY A 305 16.27 11.58 -23.79
CA GLY A 305 17.42 12.35 -23.30
C GLY A 305 17.04 13.70 -22.68
N ALA A 306 15.84 13.82 -22.10
CA ALA A 306 15.45 14.99 -21.31
C ALA A 306 16.49 15.28 -20.23
N ARG A 307 16.72 16.56 -19.94
CA ARG A 307 17.70 17.03 -18.94
C ARG A 307 16.98 17.39 -17.65
N VAL A 308 16.32 16.41 -17.04
CA VAL A 308 15.57 16.56 -15.79
C VAL A 308 16.31 15.82 -14.67
N ASP A 309 16.52 16.50 -13.55
CA ASP A 309 17.23 15.98 -12.37
C ASP A 309 16.28 15.48 -11.28
N SER A 310 15.03 15.96 -11.27
CA SER A 310 14.06 15.67 -10.20
C SER A 310 12.62 15.71 -10.72
N TRP A 311 11.77 14.86 -10.17
CA TRP A 311 10.41 14.64 -10.65
C TRP A 311 9.38 14.89 -9.55
N GLY A 312 8.48 15.85 -9.79
CA GLY A 312 7.30 16.10 -8.96
C GLY A 312 6.10 15.35 -9.53
N VAL A 313 5.63 14.32 -8.83
CA VAL A 313 4.52 13.46 -9.28
C VAL A 313 3.30 13.72 -8.41
N GLY A 314 2.16 14.00 -9.05
CA GLY A 314 0.91 14.38 -8.37
C GLY A 314 -0.20 13.36 -8.58
N THR A 315 -1.20 13.74 -9.39
CA THR A 315 -2.46 13.00 -9.61
C THR A 315 -2.26 11.50 -9.81
N LYS A 316 -1.43 11.10 -10.79
CA LYS A 316 -1.30 9.70 -11.19
C LYS A 316 -0.72 8.78 -10.12
N LEU A 317 0.07 9.33 -9.21
CA LEU A 317 0.57 8.61 -8.05
C LEU A 317 -0.51 8.53 -6.96
N ILE A 318 -0.96 9.68 -6.47
CA ILE A 318 -1.73 9.76 -5.21
C ILE A 318 -3.13 9.14 -5.31
N THR A 319 -3.67 9.03 -6.52
CA THR A 319 -5.00 8.43 -6.76
C THR A 319 -4.92 7.01 -7.30
N GLY A 320 -3.73 6.46 -7.53
CA GLY A 320 -3.56 5.20 -8.29
C GLY A 320 -4.29 5.26 -9.64
N TYR A 321 -4.12 6.36 -10.40
CA TYR A 321 -5.05 6.77 -11.46
C TYR A 321 -5.44 5.70 -12.49
N ASP A 322 -4.49 4.87 -12.91
CA ASP A 322 -4.68 3.78 -13.87
C ASP A 322 -5.39 2.55 -13.30
N GLN A 323 -5.33 2.37 -11.97
CA GLN A 323 -6.06 1.34 -11.24
C GLN A 323 -6.29 1.81 -9.79
N PRO A 324 -7.40 2.53 -9.50
CA PRO A 324 -7.58 3.25 -8.22
C PRO A 324 -8.02 2.34 -7.05
N ALA A 325 -7.94 1.02 -7.21
CA ALA A 325 -8.26 0.04 -6.17
C ALA A 325 -7.39 -1.23 -6.32
N LEU A 326 -6.91 -1.76 -5.19
CA LEU A 326 -6.15 -3.01 -5.15
C LEU A 326 -7.04 -4.24 -5.34
N GLY A 327 -8.20 -4.27 -4.67
CA GLY A 327 -9.12 -5.42 -4.69
C GLY A 327 -8.76 -6.50 -3.67
N ALA A 328 -8.22 -6.10 -2.51
CA ALA A 328 -8.06 -6.98 -1.36
C ALA A 328 -9.42 -7.39 -0.79
N VAL A 329 -9.48 -8.61 -0.24
CA VAL A 329 -10.64 -9.25 0.34
C VAL A 329 -10.27 -9.88 1.68
N TYR A 330 -11.25 -10.01 2.56
CA TYR A 330 -11.13 -10.65 3.87
C TYR A 330 -12.04 -11.88 3.89
N LYS A 331 -11.54 -13.05 4.30
CA LYS A 331 -12.25 -14.31 4.13
C LYS A 331 -12.06 -15.24 5.33
N LEU A 332 -13.16 -15.77 5.84
CA LEU A 332 -13.16 -16.85 6.84
C LEU A 332 -12.51 -18.10 6.23
N VAL A 333 -11.53 -18.65 6.92
CA VAL A 333 -10.79 -19.85 6.50
C VAL A 333 -10.87 -20.99 7.50
N ALA A 334 -11.18 -20.71 8.77
CA ALA A 334 -11.48 -21.71 9.79
C ALA A 334 -12.36 -21.11 10.89
N VAL A 335 -13.18 -21.92 11.56
CA VAL A 335 -14.00 -21.53 12.72
C VAL A 335 -14.12 -22.71 13.67
N GLU A 336 -14.12 -22.45 14.98
CA GLU A 336 -14.36 -23.48 15.99
C GLU A 336 -15.74 -24.13 15.86
N ASN A 337 -15.79 -25.44 16.09
CA ASN A 337 -17.02 -26.18 16.30
C ASN A 337 -17.43 -26.19 17.79
N GLU A 338 -18.50 -26.90 18.13
CA GLU A 338 -19.00 -27.02 19.51
C GLU A 338 -18.03 -27.75 20.44
N GLN A 339 -17.07 -28.50 19.89
CA GLN A 339 -16.04 -29.22 20.63
C GLN A 339 -14.78 -28.37 20.87
N GLY A 340 -14.74 -27.13 20.36
CA GLY A 340 -13.56 -26.24 20.45
C GLY A 340 -12.45 -26.59 19.45
N GLU A 341 -12.77 -27.36 18.40
CA GLU A 341 -11.83 -27.71 17.34
C GLU A 341 -12.05 -26.83 16.10
N TYR A 342 -10.98 -26.37 15.47
CA TYR A 342 -11.08 -25.61 14.23
C TYR A 342 -11.57 -26.48 13.06
N VAL A 343 -12.62 -26.01 12.40
CA VAL A 343 -13.14 -26.55 11.15
C VAL A 343 -12.84 -25.59 10.02
N ASP A 344 -12.04 -26.07 9.08
CA ASP A 344 -11.67 -25.37 7.85
C ASP A 344 -12.89 -25.02 6.99
N ARG A 345 -12.99 -23.76 6.53
CA ARG A 345 -14.11 -23.25 5.72
C ARG A 345 -13.64 -22.82 4.34
N ILE A 346 -14.45 -23.16 3.34
CA ILE A 346 -14.21 -22.81 1.94
C ILE A 346 -15.43 -22.10 1.36
N LYS A 347 -15.17 -21.12 0.48
CA LYS A 347 -16.18 -20.46 -0.33
C LYS A 347 -15.96 -20.83 -1.79
N LEU A 348 -16.91 -21.58 -2.36
CA LEU A 348 -16.91 -21.88 -3.80
C LEU A 348 -17.44 -20.69 -4.61
N SER A 349 -17.07 -20.61 -5.89
CA SER A 349 -17.47 -19.53 -6.77
C SER A 349 -17.56 -20.03 -8.21
N ASN A 350 -18.46 -19.42 -9.00
CA ASN A 350 -18.55 -19.69 -10.45
C ASN A 350 -17.26 -19.35 -11.22
N ASN A 351 -16.34 -18.61 -10.60
CA ASN A 351 -14.99 -18.41 -11.11
C ASN A 351 -14.04 -19.28 -10.27
N ALA A 352 -13.35 -20.22 -10.89
CA ALA A 352 -12.41 -21.12 -10.19
C ALA A 352 -11.31 -20.34 -9.44
N GLU A 353 -10.82 -19.24 -10.02
CA GLU A 353 -9.85 -18.35 -9.37
C GLU A 353 -10.37 -17.68 -8.09
N LYS A 354 -11.70 -17.68 -7.88
CA LYS A 354 -12.34 -17.05 -6.73
C LYS A 354 -12.50 -17.97 -5.52
N VAL A 355 -12.20 -19.25 -5.66
CA VAL A 355 -12.27 -20.26 -4.59
C VAL A 355 -11.20 -19.99 -3.54
N THR A 356 -11.61 -19.80 -2.28
CA THR A 356 -10.70 -19.52 -1.16
C THR A 356 -9.83 -20.73 -0.83
N THR A 357 -8.67 -20.49 -0.23
CA THR A 357 -7.81 -21.56 0.29
C THR A 357 -8.11 -21.72 1.79
N PRO A 358 -8.71 -22.84 2.22
CA PRO A 358 -9.17 -23.04 3.60
C PRO A 358 -8.00 -23.25 4.58
N GLY A 359 -8.32 -23.20 5.87
CA GLY A 359 -7.42 -23.50 6.98
C GLY A 359 -6.54 -22.35 7.43
N LYS A 360 -6.03 -22.48 8.66
CA LYS A 360 -5.09 -21.53 9.26
C LYS A 360 -3.70 -21.72 8.64
N LYS A 361 -3.18 -20.66 8.01
CA LYS A 361 -1.99 -20.73 7.14
C LYS A 361 -0.85 -19.82 7.61
N ASN A 362 0.38 -20.21 7.28
CA ASN A 362 1.58 -19.38 7.40
C ASN A 362 2.13 -19.11 5.98
N VAL A 363 2.83 -17.98 5.79
CA VAL A 363 3.41 -17.59 4.50
C VAL A 363 4.91 -17.42 4.65
N TYR A 364 5.69 -18.16 3.87
CA TYR A 364 7.14 -18.14 3.94
C TYR A 364 7.75 -17.69 2.62
N ARG A 365 8.67 -16.73 2.67
CA ARG A 365 9.54 -16.45 1.53
C ARG A 365 10.72 -17.39 1.50
N ILE A 366 10.85 -18.13 0.41
CA ILE A 366 11.94 -19.09 0.20
C ILE A 366 13.13 -18.37 -0.43
N ILE A 367 14.16 -18.09 0.36
CA ILE A 367 15.38 -17.42 -0.10
C ILE A 367 16.47 -18.47 -0.32
N ASN A 368 16.98 -18.56 -1.55
CA ASN A 368 18.06 -19.47 -1.90
C ASN A 368 19.38 -19.00 -1.27
N LYS A 369 20.01 -19.86 -0.45
CA LYS A 369 21.25 -19.53 0.28
C LYS A 369 22.46 -19.27 -0.64
N LYS A 370 22.43 -19.77 -1.89
CA LYS A 370 23.53 -19.60 -2.85
C LYS A 370 23.43 -18.30 -3.62
N THR A 371 22.22 -17.92 -4.05
CA THR A 371 22.01 -16.73 -4.88
C THR A 371 21.57 -15.52 -4.05
N ASN A 372 21.15 -15.75 -2.79
CA ASN A 372 20.45 -14.77 -1.95
C ASN A 372 19.17 -14.21 -2.58
N LYS A 373 18.62 -14.90 -3.59
CA LYS A 373 17.40 -14.50 -4.29
C LYS A 373 16.20 -15.29 -3.81
N ALA A 374 15.05 -14.63 -3.81
CA ALA A 374 13.77 -15.24 -3.50
C ALA A 374 13.35 -16.16 -4.65
N GLU A 375 12.91 -17.36 -4.31
CA GLU A 375 12.53 -18.41 -5.24
C GLU A 375 11.01 -18.52 -5.40
N GLY A 376 10.26 -17.94 -4.48
CA GLY A 376 8.81 -18.00 -4.41
C GLY A 376 8.36 -17.84 -2.96
N ASP A 377 7.10 -17.50 -2.79
CA ASP A 377 6.43 -17.53 -1.50
C ASP A 377 5.68 -18.87 -1.38
N TYR A 378 5.78 -19.49 -0.21
CA TYR A 378 5.32 -20.85 0.08
C TYR A 378 4.33 -20.80 1.22
N ILE A 379 3.07 -21.15 0.92
CA ILE A 379 1.95 -21.08 1.85
C ILE A 379 1.71 -22.46 2.43
N THR A 380 1.78 -22.58 3.76
CA THR A 380 1.60 -23.85 4.48
C THR A 380 0.40 -23.79 5.41
N LEU A 381 -0.09 -24.95 5.83
CA LEU A 381 -0.92 -25.04 7.04
C LEU A 381 -0.06 -24.73 8.27
N GLU A 382 -0.69 -24.28 9.36
CA GLU A 382 0.02 -23.77 10.54
C GLU A 382 1.00 -24.78 11.19
N HIS A 383 0.69 -26.07 11.12
CA HIS A 383 1.51 -27.13 11.73
C HIS A 383 2.75 -27.53 10.90
N GLU A 384 2.86 -27.04 9.66
CA GLU A 384 3.97 -27.35 8.77
C GLU A 384 5.13 -26.37 8.98
N ASN A 385 6.36 -26.89 8.92
CA ASN A 385 7.58 -26.09 8.91
C ASN A 385 8.39 -26.42 7.64
N PRO A 386 8.55 -25.48 6.69
CA PRO A 386 9.26 -25.75 5.43
C PRO A 386 10.70 -26.20 5.64
N MET A 387 11.33 -25.84 6.75
CA MET A 387 12.72 -26.20 7.04
C MET A 387 12.93 -27.69 7.34
N ASP A 388 11.85 -28.43 7.60
CA ASP A 388 11.91 -29.88 7.87
C ASP A 388 11.91 -30.70 6.56
N GLU A 389 11.67 -30.06 5.41
CA GLU A 389 11.70 -30.68 4.08
C GLU A 389 13.01 -30.37 3.33
N SER A 390 13.74 -31.41 2.89
CA SER A 390 14.92 -31.24 2.03
C SER A 390 15.07 -32.37 1.01
N PRO A 391 14.96 -32.10 -0.31
CA PRO A 391 14.70 -30.79 -0.92
C PRO A 391 13.24 -30.34 -0.74
N LEU A 392 13.02 -29.04 -0.56
CA LEU A 392 11.68 -28.44 -0.57
C LEU A 392 11.09 -28.47 -1.97
N LYS A 393 9.88 -29.01 -2.12
CA LYS A 393 9.13 -29.03 -3.37
C LYS A 393 8.26 -27.77 -3.51
N LEU A 394 8.52 -26.99 -4.55
CA LEU A 394 7.69 -25.86 -4.99
C LEU A 394 6.99 -26.25 -6.29
N PHE A 395 5.66 -26.07 -6.36
CA PHE A 395 4.88 -26.38 -7.55
C PHE A 395 3.73 -25.39 -7.72
N HIS A 396 3.49 -25.00 -8.98
CA HIS A 396 2.43 -24.07 -9.31
C HIS A 396 1.05 -24.69 -8.97
N PRO A 397 0.16 -23.98 -8.26
CA PRO A 397 -1.07 -24.56 -7.70
C PRO A 397 -2.10 -25.02 -8.75
N VAL A 398 -2.12 -24.38 -9.92
CA VAL A 398 -2.94 -24.77 -11.09
C VAL A 398 -2.17 -25.67 -12.07
N HIS A 399 -1.03 -25.21 -12.57
CA HIS A 399 -0.19 -25.94 -13.52
C HIS A 399 0.85 -26.82 -12.82
N THR A 400 0.40 -27.85 -12.11
CA THR A 400 1.22 -28.64 -11.17
C THR A 400 2.47 -29.29 -11.77
N TYR A 401 2.54 -29.46 -13.09
CA TYR A 401 3.74 -29.92 -13.80
C TYR A 401 4.89 -28.89 -13.79
N LYS A 402 4.60 -27.60 -13.54
CA LYS A 402 5.60 -26.57 -13.30
C LYS A 402 6.05 -26.68 -11.84
N MET A 403 7.15 -27.39 -11.61
CA MET A 403 7.70 -27.62 -10.27
C MET A 403 9.21 -27.51 -10.24
N LYS A 404 9.75 -27.24 -9.04
CA LYS A 404 11.19 -27.23 -8.77
C LYS A 404 11.47 -27.70 -7.35
N PHE A 405 12.72 -28.12 -7.12
CA PHE A 405 13.18 -28.65 -5.84
C PHE A 405 14.35 -27.82 -5.32
N ILE A 406 14.24 -27.30 -4.09
CA ILE A 406 15.25 -26.41 -3.51
C ILE A 406 15.91 -27.10 -2.32
N LYS A 407 17.20 -27.38 -2.44
CA LYS A 407 17.99 -28.07 -1.40
C LYS A 407 18.46 -27.14 -0.29
N SER A 408 18.83 -25.90 -0.63
CA SER A 408 19.50 -24.98 0.30
C SER A 408 18.81 -23.63 0.29
N PHE A 409 17.97 -23.42 1.30
CA PHE A 409 17.17 -22.20 1.43
C PHE A 409 17.06 -21.76 2.90
N ILE A 410 16.55 -20.55 3.07
CA ILE A 410 15.96 -20.02 4.29
C ILE A 410 14.47 -19.85 4.00
N ALA A 411 13.60 -20.32 4.88
CA ALA A 411 12.19 -19.99 4.87
C ALA A 411 11.95 -18.84 5.86
N LYS A 412 11.78 -17.62 5.35
CA LYS A 412 11.49 -16.44 6.16
C LYS A 412 9.98 -16.37 6.38
N ASP A 413 9.51 -16.52 7.61
CA ASP A 413 8.11 -16.23 7.95
C ASP A 413 7.84 -14.75 7.65
N LEU A 414 6.85 -14.50 6.78
CA LEU A 414 6.49 -13.15 6.37
C LEU A 414 5.58 -12.46 7.39
N HIS A 415 5.03 -13.18 8.36
CA HIS A 415 4.12 -12.63 9.36
C HIS A 415 4.80 -12.46 10.71
N SER A 416 4.71 -11.25 11.25
CA SER A 416 5.03 -10.95 12.65
C SER A 416 3.75 -10.96 13.48
N ASP A 417 3.86 -11.33 14.75
CA ASP A 417 2.77 -11.18 15.72
C ASP A 417 2.59 -9.69 16.03
N ILE A 418 1.40 -9.15 15.74
CA ILE A 418 1.06 -7.73 15.93
C ILE A 418 0.29 -7.56 17.22
N PHE A 419 -0.86 -8.22 17.30
CA PHE A 419 -1.65 -8.32 18.53
C PHE A 419 -1.66 -9.76 19.00
N LYS A 420 -1.48 -9.95 20.31
CA LYS A 420 -1.64 -11.23 20.97
C LYS A 420 -2.53 -11.05 22.20
N ASP A 421 -3.63 -11.81 22.27
CA ASP A 421 -4.62 -11.68 23.34
C ASP A 421 -5.14 -10.24 23.50
N GLY A 422 -5.36 -9.54 22.37
CA GLY A 422 -5.76 -8.13 22.33
C GLY A 422 -4.66 -7.11 22.66
N GLN A 423 -3.44 -7.54 22.97
CA GLN A 423 -2.33 -6.65 23.34
C GLN A 423 -1.37 -6.45 22.18
N LEU A 424 -0.98 -5.20 21.91
CA LEU A 424 0.05 -4.87 20.93
C LEU A 424 1.41 -5.41 21.43
N VAL A 425 1.99 -6.35 20.69
CA VAL A 425 3.30 -6.96 20.97
C VAL A 425 4.37 -6.61 19.94
N TYR A 426 3.99 -5.90 18.87
CA TYR A 426 4.88 -5.44 17.81
C TYR A 426 5.36 -4.01 18.03
N GLU A 427 6.65 -3.79 17.81
CA GLU A 427 7.24 -2.45 17.79
C GLU A 427 7.20 -1.89 16.36
N LEU A 428 6.48 -0.77 16.19
CA LEU A 428 6.32 -0.13 14.89
C LEU A 428 7.63 0.53 14.43
N PRO A 429 8.16 0.20 13.23
CA PRO A 429 9.31 0.89 12.67
C PRO A 429 8.94 2.32 12.27
N SER A 430 9.96 3.18 12.22
CA SER A 430 9.84 4.50 11.61
C SER A 430 9.61 4.41 10.10
N GLU A 431 9.10 5.49 9.51
CA GLU A 431 8.86 5.59 8.07
C GLU A 431 10.15 5.39 7.25
N LYS A 432 11.32 5.78 7.79
CA LYS A 432 12.64 5.58 7.18
C LYS A 432 13.07 4.12 7.25
N GLU A 433 12.83 3.45 8.37
CA GLU A 433 13.13 2.01 8.52
C GLU A 433 12.25 1.18 7.59
N ALA A 434 10.95 1.49 7.46
CA ALA A 434 10.06 0.82 6.51
C ALA A 434 10.49 1.03 5.04
N GLN A 435 10.92 2.25 4.67
CA GLN A 435 11.49 2.53 3.35
C GLN A 435 12.80 1.75 3.10
N HIS A 436 13.67 1.67 4.11
CA HIS A 436 14.92 0.92 4.01
C HIS A 436 14.65 -0.58 3.88
N TYR A 437 13.71 -1.10 4.68
CA TYR A 437 13.27 -2.49 4.62
C TYR A 437 12.74 -2.88 3.23
N LEU A 438 11.94 -2.01 2.59
CA LEU A 438 11.53 -2.21 1.19
C LEU A 438 12.74 -2.30 0.25
N THR A 439 13.71 -1.40 0.41
CA THR A 439 14.93 -1.38 -0.42
C THR A 439 15.71 -2.69 -0.28
N ASP A 440 15.83 -3.20 0.94
CA ASP A 440 16.50 -4.46 1.23
C ASP A 440 15.72 -5.65 0.65
N ASN A 441 14.39 -5.69 0.78
CA ASN A 441 13.56 -6.75 0.19
C ASN A 441 13.65 -6.77 -1.35
N LEU A 442 13.67 -5.61 -2.00
CA LEU A 442 13.85 -5.51 -3.45
C LEU A 442 15.21 -6.05 -3.92
N SER A 443 16.21 -6.14 -3.03
CA SER A 443 17.50 -6.74 -3.35
C SER A 443 17.43 -8.27 -3.46
N HIS A 444 16.49 -8.90 -2.76
CA HIS A 444 16.24 -10.34 -2.83
C HIS A 444 15.41 -10.74 -4.06
N LEU A 445 14.66 -9.81 -4.66
CA LEU A 445 13.88 -10.09 -5.86
C LEU A 445 14.78 -10.13 -7.11
N TRP A 446 14.40 -10.93 -8.10
CA TRP A 446 15.07 -10.96 -9.40
C TRP A 446 14.73 -9.71 -10.23
N GLU A 447 15.62 -9.29 -11.12
CA GLU A 447 15.37 -8.12 -11.99
C GLU A 447 14.18 -8.37 -12.92
N GLU A 448 13.99 -9.61 -13.32
CA GLU A 448 12.90 -10.11 -14.14
C GLU A 448 11.53 -9.89 -13.50
N ASN A 449 11.44 -9.92 -12.16
CA ASN A 449 10.20 -9.61 -11.43
C ASN A 449 10.03 -8.09 -11.22
N LYS A 450 11.12 -7.33 -11.17
CA LYS A 450 11.08 -5.88 -10.88
C LYS A 450 10.81 -4.99 -12.09
N ARG A 451 11.08 -5.48 -13.30
CA ARG A 451 10.95 -4.69 -14.52
C ARG A 451 9.52 -4.17 -14.71
N HIS A 452 9.41 -2.93 -15.16
CA HIS A 452 8.13 -2.26 -15.37
C HIS A 452 7.28 -2.93 -16.47
N LEU A 453 7.92 -3.36 -17.56
CA LEU A 453 7.24 -3.94 -18.72
C LEU A 453 7.33 -5.47 -18.70
N ASN A 454 6.17 -6.13 -18.74
CA ASN A 454 6.02 -7.58 -18.79
C ASN A 454 6.87 -8.31 -17.72
N PRO A 455 6.74 -7.98 -16.42
CA PRO A 455 7.46 -8.67 -15.36
C PRO A 455 7.18 -10.17 -15.39
N GLN A 456 8.19 -10.97 -15.03
CA GLN A 456 7.99 -12.40 -14.84
C GLN A 456 7.15 -12.61 -13.57
N GLU A 457 6.16 -13.50 -13.68
CA GLU A 457 5.32 -13.90 -12.55
C GLU A 457 6.16 -14.49 -11.42
N TYR A 458 5.93 -14.00 -10.21
CA TYR A 458 6.57 -14.50 -9.01
C TYR A 458 5.79 -15.72 -8.48
N PRO A 459 6.46 -16.85 -8.17
CA PRO A 459 5.76 -18.04 -7.69
C PRO A 459 5.13 -17.81 -6.31
N VAL A 460 3.83 -18.08 -6.20
CA VAL A 460 3.07 -18.16 -4.95
C VAL A 460 2.47 -19.56 -4.88
N ASP A 461 3.17 -20.44 -4.19
CA ASP A 461 2.90 -21.88 -4.23
C ASP A 461 2.28 -22.35 -2.91
N LEU A 462 1.39 -23.33 -3.00
CA LEU A 462 0.82 -24.00 -1.82
C LEU A 462 1.70 -25.19 -1.45
N SER A 463 1.83 -25.46 -0.15
CA SER A 463 2.33 -26.75 0.33
C SER A 463 1.47 -27.89 -0.19
N THR A 464 2.03 -29.09 -0.22
CA THR A 464 1.26 -30.28 -0.63
C THR A 464 0.03 -30.47 0.26
N ALA A 465 0.19 -30.34 1.58
CA ALA A 465 -0.91 -30.48 2.52
C ALA A 465 -1.96 -29.38 2.37
N CYS A 466 -1.54 -28.12 2.14
CA CYS A 466 -2.47 -27.01 1.90
C CYS A 466 -3.26 -27.20 0.60
N TRP A 467 -2.58 -27.63 -0.48
CA TRP A 467 -3.20 -27.93 -1.77
C TRP A 467 -4.18 -29.10 -1.69
N GLU A 468 -3.81 -30.19 -1.02
CA GLU A 468 -4.65 -31.36 -0.80
C GLU A 468 -5.86 -31.03 0.08
N ASN A 469 -5.67 -30.27 1.16
CA ASN A 469 -6.77 -29.79 2.01
C ASN A 469 -7.77 -28.97 1.19
N LYS A 470 -7.29 -28.04 0.36
CA LYS A 470 -8.16 -27.25 -0.53
C LYS A 470 -8.99 -28.14 -1.45
N HIS A 471 -8.37 -29.11 -2.12
CA HIS A 471 -9.09 -30.00 -3.05
C HIS A 471 -10.08 -30.91 -2.33
N LYS A 472 -9.69 -31.48 -1.19
CA LYS A 472 -10.57 -32.28 -0.34
C LYS A 472 -11.85 -31.49 0.02
N ARG A 473 -11.71 -30.25 0.49
CA ARG A 473 -12.86 -29.40 0.84
C ARG A 473 -13.73 -29.03 -0.36
N ILE A 474 -13.15 -28.86 -1.55
CA ILE A 474 -13.93 -28.64 -2.77
C ILE A 474 -14.80 -29.87 -3.06
N PHE A 475 -14.25 -31.08 -2.98
CA PHE A 475 -15.01 -32.31 -3.21
C PHE A 475 -16.11 -32.52 -2.18
N GLU A 476 -15.82 -32.33 -0.88
CA GLU A 476 -16.82 -32.46 0.18
C GLU A 476 -18.02 -31.51 -0.03
N VAL A 477 -17.77 -30.26 -0.43
CA VAL A 477 -18.88 -29.32 -0.72
C VAL A 477 -19.65 -29.74 -1.96
N ALA A 478 -18.98 -30.23 -3.00
CA ALA A 478 -19.64 -30.69 -4.21
C ALA A 478 -20.53 -31.93 -3.96
N GLU A 479 -20.05 -32.87 -3.12
CA GLU A 479 -20.83 -34.04 -2.69
C GLU A 479 -22.07 -33.61 -1.88
N HIS A 480 -21.90 -32.68 -0.93
CA HIS A 480 -23.03 -32.17 -0.14
C HIS A 480 -24.08 -31.45 -1.00
N VAL A 481 -23.66 -30.66 -2.00
CA VAL A 481 -24.59 -30.01 -2.94
C VAL A 481 -25.37 -31.06 -3.74
N LYS A 482 -24.72 -32.14 -4.16
CA LYS A 482 -25.40 -33.25 -4.84
C LYS A 482 -26.45 -33.93 -3.96
N GLU A 483 -26.14 -34.17 -2.69
CA GLU A 483 -27.10 -34.71 -1.71
C GLU A 483 -28.32 -33.78 -1.55
N MET A 484 -28.10 -32.47 -1.45
CA MET A 484 -29.19 -31.49 -1.38
C MET A 484 -30.05 -31.46 -2.64
N GLU A 485 -29.44 -31.58 -3.84
CA GLU A 485 -30.19 -31.68 -5.10
C GLU A 485 -31.10 -32.93 -5.10
N GLU A 486 -30.58 -34.07 -4.63
CA GLU A 486 -31.35 -35.32 -4.51
C GLU A 486 -32.49 -35.23 -3.47
N GLU A 487 -32.35 -34.44 -2.40
CA GLU A 487 -33.43 -34.19 -1.42
C GLU A 487 -34.54 -33.25 -1.93
N HIS A 488 -34.26 -32.45 -2.96
CA HIS A 488 -35.20 -31.50 -3.56
C HIS A 488 -35.97 -32.06 -4.77
N GLU A 489 -35.55 -33.20 -5.32
CA GLU A 489 -36.27 -33.97 -6.34
C GLU A 489 -37.29 -34.94 -5.72
#